data_AF-A0A366INP8-F1
#
_entry.id   AF-A0A366INP8-F1
#
_cell.length_a   1.000
_cell.length_b   1.000
_cell.length_c   1.000
_cell.angle_alpha   90.00
_cell.angle_beta   90.00
_cell.angle_gamma   90.00
#
_symmetry.space_group_name_H-M   'P 1'
#
loop_
_entity.id
_entity.type
_entity.pdbx_description
1 polymer ?
#
loop_
_entity_poly.entity_id
_entity_poly.type
_entity_poly.pdbx_seq_one_letter_code
_entity_poly.pdbx_strand_id
1 'polypeptide(L)'
;MKRFWTKEEREAMRAEVTARREAGETIRAIAADLGIASSTLERWLKQWGVPHPHREWPHGRPGAFITRGCRCEVCGPAFREYKRAERERRLSRPVTAEHGTTLGYQQGCPCDKCAEAMRIYLRDRNDRTRATATHHGQEWTGADAEVAYTRTDLTIAQRAELLGRTYAAVDNFIRAYKRRPDDPFGIKGA
;
A
#
# COMPACT_ATOMS: atom_id res chain seq x y z
N MET A 1 -7.68 31.73 -6.84
CA MET A 1 -8.85 32.34 -7.50
C MET A 1 -9.88 31.23 -7.76
N LYS A 2 -11.06 31.26 -7.15
CA LYS A 2 -12.10 30.24 -7.39
C LYS A 2 -12.84 30.66 -8.67
N ARG A 3 -12.72 29.90 -9.75
CA ARG A 3 -13.50 30.11 -10.98
C ARG A 3 -14.96 29.76 -10.67
N PHE A 4 -15.83 30.76 -10.70
CA PHE A 4 -17.26 30.57 -10.54
C PHE A 4 -17.88 30.35 -11.92
N TRP A 5 -18.37 29.14 -12.16
CA TRP A 5 -19.11 28.81 -13.38
C TRP A 5 -20.52 29.38 -13.31
N THR A 6 -20.94 30.05 -14.38
CA THR A 6 -22.32 30.46 -14.66
C THR A 6 -23.25 29.24 -14.76
N LYS A 7 -24.57 29.46 -14.70
CA LYS A 7 -25.56 28.39 -14.84
C LYS A 7 -25.41 27.68 -16.19
N GLU A 8 -25.23 28.45 -17.25
CA GLU A 8 -25.08 27.97 -18.63
C GLU A 8 -23.78 27.16 -18.80
N GLU A 9 -22.66 27.64 -18.27
CA GLU A 9 -21.41 26.88 -18.30
C GLU A 9 -21.50 25.55 -17.54
N ARG A 10 -22.26 25.51 -16.42
CA ARG A 10 -22.47 24.26 -15.67
C ARG A 10 -23.35 23.27 -16.44
N GLU A 11 -24.34 23.77 -17.17
CA GLU A 11 -25.22 22.95 -17.99
C GLU A 11 -24.50 22.40 -19.21
N ALA A 12 -23.67 23.22 -19.87
CA ALA A 12 -22.78 22.80 -20.95
C ALA A 12 -21.77 21.74 -20.45
N MET A 13 -21.12 21.97 -19.31
CA MET A 13 -20.20 21.00 -18.70
C MET A 13 -20.92 19.69 -18.35
N ARG A 14 -22.16 19.75 -17.82
CA ARG A 14 -22.97 18.55 -17.56
C ARG A 14 -23.23 17.77 -18.84
N ALA A 15 -23.63 18.44 -19.91
CA ALA A 15 -23.89 17.81 -21.20
C ALA A 15 -22.62 17.15 -21.78
N GLU A 16 -21.49 17.87 -21.79
CA GLU A 16 -20.19 17.37 -22.26
C GLU A 16 -19.74 16.14 -21.47
N VAL A 17 -19.72 16.24 -20.14
CA VAL A 17 -19.30 15.14 -19.26
C VAL A 17 -20.19 13.92 -19.45
N THR A 18 -21.50 14.12 -19.60
CA THR A 18 -22.46 13.03 -19.80
C THR A 18 -22.19 12.32 -21.13
N ALA A 19 -22.03 13.07 -22.22
CA ALA A 19 -21.73 12.50 -23.54
C ALA A 19 -20.40 11.73 -23.56
N ARG A 20 -19.34 12.31 -22.97
CA ARG A 20 -18.04 11.63 -22.84
C ARG A 20 -18.15 10.34 -22.02
N ARG A 21 -18.98 10.36 -20.99
CA ARG A 21 -19.20 9.19 -20.13
C ARG A 21 -19.98 8.10 -20.87
N GLU A 22 -21.01 8.46 -21.62
CA GLU A 22 -21.79 7.53 -22.46
C GLU A 22 -20.95 6.94 -23.60
N ALA A 23 -20.00 7.71 -24.15
CA ALA A 23 -18.99 7.23 -25.10
C ALA A 23 -17.96 6.25 -24.49
N GLY A 24 -18.09 5.91 -23.20
CA GLY A 24 -17.28 4.88 -22.55
C GLY A 24 -15.94 5.37 -21.99
N GLU A 25 -15.72 6.69 -21.98
CA GLU A 25 -14.51 7.29 -21.43
C GLU A 25 -14.46 7.15 -19.90
N THR A 26 -13.26 7.03 -19.34
CA THR A 26 -13.10 6.77 -17.90
C THR A 26 -13.26 8.05 -17.09
N ILE A 27 -13.80 7.96 -15.88
CA ILE A 27 -13.88 9.10 -14.93
C ILE A 27 -12.51 9.74 -14.73
N ARG A 28 -11.44 8.94 -14.71
CA ARG A 28 -10.06 9.44 -14.53
C ARG A 28 -9.61 10.32 -15.70
N ALA A 29 -9.90 9.92 -16.93
CA ALA A 29 -9.55 10.68 -18.13
C ALA A 29 -10.34 12.00 -18.18
N ILE A 30 -11.66 11.93 -18.06
CA ILE A 30 -12.52 13.12 -18.06
C ILE A 30 -12.13 14.09 -16.93
N ALA A 31 -11.86 13.58 -15.73
CA ALA A 31 -11.46 14.40 -14.60
C ALA A 31 -10.10 15.08 -14.79
N ALA A 32 -9.13 14.39 -15.41
CA ALA A 32 -7.83 14.96 -15.74
C ALA A 32 -7.95 16.11 -16.74
N ASP A 33 -8.74 15.92 -17.79
CA ASP A 33 -8.95 16.94 -18.83
C ASP A 33 -9.66 18.18 -18.29
N LEU A 34 -10.63 17.99 -17.39
CA LEU A 34 -11.34 19.09 -16.73
C LEU A 34 -10.56 19.72 -15.57
N GLY A 35 -9.41 19.16 -15.19
CA GLY A 35 -8.63 19.63 -14.03
C GLY A 35 -9.37 19.49 -12.70
N ILE A 36 -10.26 18.50 -12.56
CA ILE A 36 -11.03 18.24 -11.33
C ILE A 36 -10.64 16.90 -10.70
N ALA A 37 -10.92 16.74 -9.41
CA ALA A 37 -10.72 15.46 -8.75
C ALA A 37 -11.72 14.42 -9.27
N SER A 38 -11.27 13.18 -9.52
CA SER A 38 -12.13 12.09 -9.98
C SER A 38 -13.32 11.81 -9.04
N SER A 39 -13.13 12.01 -7.73
CA SER A 39 -14.21 11.88 -6.74
C SER A 39 -15.29 12.96 -6.87
N THR A 40 -14.92 14.17 -7.30
CA THR A 40 -15.88 15.24 -7.58
C THR A 40 -16.72 14.90 -8.80
N LEU A 41 -16.08 14.44 -9.87
CA LEU A 41 -16.77 14.00 -11.09
C LEU A 41 -17.68 12.80 -10.83
N GLU A 42 -17.25 11.81 -10.05
CA GLU A 42 -18.06 10.65 -9.65
C GLU A 42 -19.34 11.07 -8.92
N ARG A 43 -19.23 12.05 -8.01
CA ARG A 43 -20.40 12.61 -7.30
C ARG A 43 -21.36 13.32 -8.25
N TRP A 44 -20.85 14.10 -9.20
CA TRP A 44 -21.68 14.82 -10.18
C TRP A 44 -22.42 13.86 -11.10
N LEU A 45 -21.73 12.89 -11.69
CA LEU A 45 -22.33 11.87 -12.55
C LEU A 45 -23.47 11.12 -11.82
N LYS A 46 -23.25 10.77 -10.55
CA LYS A 46 -24.28 10.16 -9.71
C LYS A 46 -25.48 11.08 -9.49
N GLN A 47 -25.25 12.35 -9.15
CA GLN A 47 -26.32 13.33 -8.97
C GLN A 47 -27.12 13.56 -10.24
N TRP A 48 -26.46 13.49 -11.40
CA TRP A 48 -27.08 13.69 -12.71
C TRP A 48 -27.77 12.44 -13.26
N GLY A 49 -27.65 11.29 -12.57
CA GLY A 49 -28.22 10.02 -13.02
C GLY A 49 -27.50 9.40 -14.21
N VAL A 50 -26.28 9.83 -14.53
CA VAL A 50 -25.53 9.32 -15.68
C VAL A 50 -25.07 7.90 -15.36
N PRO A 51 -25.52 6.88 -16.12
CA PRO A 51 -25.16 5.51 -15.86
C PRO A 51 -23.66 5.30 -16.05
N HIS A 52 -23.10 4.36 -15.30
CA HIS A 52 -21.75 3.90 -15.61
C HIS A 52 -21.83 3.18 -16.97
N PRO A 53 -21.07 3.57 -18.01
CA PRO A 53 -20.98 2.84 -19.26
C PRO A 53 -20.59 1.40 -18.91
N HIS A 54 -21.54 0.50 -19.09
CA HIS A 54 -21.30 -0.92 -19.05
C HIS A 54 -20.58 -1.25 -20.34
N ARG A 55 -19.24 -1.33 -20.29
CA ARG A 55 -18.50 -1.93 -21.41
C ARG A 55 -18.93 -3.40 -21.51
N GLU A 56 -18.78 -4.01 -22.68
CA GLU A 56 -19.03 -5.44 -22.97
C GLU A 56 -18.08 -6.40 -22.21
N TRP A 57 -17.87 -6.19 -20.92
CA TRP A 57 -16.99 -6.98 -20.08
C TRP A 57 -17.81 -7.47 -18.87
N PRO A 58 -17.56 -8.68 -18.34
CA PRO A 58 -18.36 -9.22 -17.25
C PRO A 58 -18.29 -8.34 -15.99
N HIS A 59 -19.45 -7.82 -15.56
CA HIS A 59 -19.63 -7.16 -14.27
C HIS A 59 -19.83 -8.19 -13.14
N GLY A 60 -19.78 -7.73 -11.89
CA GLY A 60 -19.98 -8.62 -10.73
C GLY A 60 -18.79 -9.52 -10.39
N ARG A 61 -17.62 -9.27 -10.98
CA ARG A 61 -16.35 -9.95 -10.63
C ARG A 61 -15.39 -8.97 -9.93
N PRO A 62 -14.52 -9.44 -9.03
CA PRO A 62 -13.58 -8.57 -8.31
C PRO A 62 -12.69 -7.71 -9.22
N GLY A 63 -12.25 -8.27 -10.35
CA GLY A 63 -11.43 -7.55 -11.34
C GLY A 63 -12.12 -6.32 -11.95
N ALA A 64 -13.45 -6.35 -12.08
CA ALA A 64 -14.20 -5.18 -12.56
C ALA A 64 -14.10 -4.01 -11.57
N PHE A 65 -14.09 -4.28 -10.26
CA PHE A 65 -13.93 -3.26 -9.22
C PHE A 65 -12.45 -2.84 -9.02
N ILE A 66 -11.53 -3.80 -8.87
CA ILE A 66 -10.13 -3.54 -8.50
C ILE A 66 -9.34 -2.99 -9.70
N THR A 67 -9.39 -3.68 -10.83
CA THR A 67 -8.54 -3.39 -11.99
C THR A 67 -9.18 -2.37 -12.91
N ARG A 68 -10.50 -2.45 -13.11
CA ARG A 68 -11.23 -1.60 -14.06
C ARG A 68 -11.94 -0.42 -13.39
N GLY A 69 -11.94 -0.35 -12.06
CA GLY A 69 -12.51 0.77 -11.31
C GLY A 69 -14.03 0.92 -11.44
N CYS A 70 -14.76 -0.14 -11.80
CA CYS A 70 -16.21 -0.10 -11.90
C CYS A 70 -16.86 -0.05 -10.51
N ARG A 71 -17.77 0.91 -10.33
CA ARG A 71 -18.44 1.19 -9.05
C ARG A 71 -19.97 1.07 -9.15
N CYS A 72 -20.47 0.38 -10.16
CA CYS A 72 -21.92 0.16 -10.30
C CYS A 72 -22.48 -0.68 -9.14
N GLU A 73 -23.81 -0.71 -9.07
CA GLU A 73 -24.57 -1.44 -8.06
C GLU A 73 -24.31 -2.95 -8.03
N VAL A 74 -23.77 -3.53 -9.10
CA VAL A 74 -23.39 -4.95 -9.17
C VAL A 74 -21.96 -5.18 -8.69
N CYS A 75 -21.00 -4.37 -9.17
CA CYS A 75 -19.58 -4.55 -8.87
C CYS A 75 -19.22 -4.22 -7.42
N GLY A 76 -19.89 -3.25 -6.80
CA GLY A 76 -19.65 -2.86 -5.41
C GLY A 76 -19.97 -4.00 -4.42
N PRO A 77 -21.20 -4.54 -4.39
CA PRO A 77 -21.55 -5.71 -3.58
C PRO A 77 -20.67 -6.93 -3.88
N ALA A 78 -20.44 -7.27 -5.16
CA ALA A 78 -19.61 -8.41 -5.53
C ALA A 78 -18.18 -8.32 -4.97
N PHE A 79 -17.59 -7.12 -4.98
CA PHE A 79 -16.27 -6.92 -4.37
C PHE A 79 -16.31 -7.08 -2.83
N ARG A 80 -17.35 -6.58 -2.16
CA ARG A 80 -17.51 -6.76 -0.71
C ARG A 80 -17.65 -8.23 -0.33
N GLU A 81 -18.42 -8.98 -1.10
CA GLU A 81 -18.58 -10.43 -0.93
C GLU A 81 -17.26 -11.16 -1.12
N TYR A 82 -16.53 -10.85 -2.19
CA TYR A 82 -15.19 -11.38 -2.43
C TYR A 82 -14.24 -11.13 -1.25
N LYS A 83 -14.22 -9.91 -0.69
CA LYS A 83 -13.39 -9.59 0.50
C LYS A 83 -13.84 -10.33 1.75
N ARG A 84 -15.14 -10.58 1.93
CA ARG A 84 -15.67 -11.42 3.02
C ARG A 84 -15.18 -12.85 2.87
N ALA A 85 -15.34 -13.45 1.69
CA ALA A 85 -14.90 -14.81 1.40
C ALA A 85 -13.37 -14.97 1.50
N GLU A 86 -12.59 -13.96 1.10
CA GLU A 86 -11.14 -13.94 1.30
C GLU A 86 -10.76 -13.91 2.79
N ARG A 87 -11.43 -13.07 3.60
CA ARG A 87 -11.21 -13.03 5.05
C ARG A 87 -11.54 -14.37 5.69
N GLU A 88 -12.64 -15.00 5.28
CA GLU A 88 -13.06 -16.31 5.74
C GLU A 88 -12.04 -17.40 5.38
N ARG A 89 -11.61 -17.47 4.11
CA ARG A 89 -10.53 -18.39 3.69
C ARG A 89 -9.23 -18.20 4.47
N ARG A 90 -8.88 -16.95 4.80
CA ARG A 90 -7.71 -16.64 5.63
C ARG A 90 -7.89 -17.11 7.07
N LEU A 91 -9.10 -17.02 7.62
CA LEU A 91 -9.43 -17.49 8.97
C LEU A 91 -9.51 -19.02 9.05
N SER A 92 -9.97 -19.68 7.99
CA SER A 92 -10.08 -21.14 7.92
C SER A 92 -8.79 -21.84 7.51
N ARG A 93 -7.76 -21.08 7.10
CA ARG A 93 -6.47 -21.65 6.69
C ARG A 93 -5.84 -22.35 7.90
N PRO A 94 -5.55 -23.66 7.82
CA PRO A 94 -4.91 -24.36 8.91
C PRO A 94 -3.50 -23.81 9.14
N VAL A 95 -3.15 -23.65 10.40
CA VAL A 95 -1.83 -23.23 10.86
C VAL A 95 -1.26 -24.43 11.59
N THR A 96 -0.11 -24.91 11.14
CA THR A 96 0.53 -26.09 11.76
C THR A 96 1.35 -25.71 12.99
N ALA A 97 1.81 -24.45 13.04
CA ALA A 97 2.46 -23.90 14.21
C ALA A 97 1.48 -23.65 15.35
N GLU A 98 1.97 -23.76 16.57
CA GLU A 98 1.22 -23.44 17.78
C GLU A 98 0.73 -21.98 17.76
N HIS A 99 -0.53 -21.76 18.11
CA HIS A 99 -1.11 -20.41 18.21
C HIS A 99 -0.47 -19.62 19.37
N GLY A 100 -0.35 -18.30 19.20
CA GLY A 100 0.34 -17.47 20.19
C GLY A 100 1.86 -17.44 20.02
N THR A 101 2.36 -17.90 18.88
CA THR A 101 3.78 -17.81 18.52
C THR A 101 4.00 -16.88 17.33
N THR A 102 5.23 -16.39 17.19
CA THR A 102 5.65 -15.62 16.01
C THR A 102 5.57 -16.45 14.73
N LEU A 103 5.86 -17.75 14.81
CA LEU A 103 5.76 -18.68 13.69
C LEU A 103 4.31 -18.84 13.21
N GLY A 104 3.35 -18.95 14.13
CA GLY A 104 1.93 -18.97 13.80
C GLY A 104 1.51 -17.74 13.00
N TYR A 105 1.97 -16.54 13.41
CA TYR A 105 1.72 -15.31 12.64
C TYR A 105 2.38 -15.34 11.26
N GLN A 106 3.64 -15.77 11.16
CA GLN A 106 4.38 -15.87 9.89
C GLN A 106 3.72 -16.84 8.90
N GLN A 107 3.11 -17.92 9.40
CA GLN A 107 2.31 -18.86 8.60
C GLN A 107 0.94 -18.28 8.17
N GLY A 108 0.60 -17.07 8.59
CA GLY A 108 -0.61 -16.34 8.19
C GLY A 108 -1.78 -16.49 9.16
N CYS A 109 -1.55 -16.97 10.38
CA CYS A 109 -2.60 -17.06 11.38
C CYS A 109 -3.15 -15.66 11.73
N PRO A 110 -4.46 -15.41 11.55
CA PRO A 110 -5.03 -14.10 11.82
C PRO A 110 -5.49 -13.90 13.28
N CYS A 111 -5.27 -14.87 14.18
CA CYS A 111 -5.79 -14.77 15.55
C CYS A 111 -5.03 -13.76 16.41
N ASP A 112 -5.73 -13.18 17.39
CA ASP A 112 -5.19 -12.13 18.25
C ASP A 112 -3.94 -12.57 19.02
N LYS A 113 -3.88 -13.84 19.44
CA LYS A 113 -2.72 -14.41 20.14
C LYS A 113 -1.46 -14.39 19.27
N CYS A 114 -1.56 -14.84 18.01
CA CYS A 114 -0.43 -14.80 17.08
C CYS A 114 -0.04 -13.35 16.75
N ALA A 115 -1.03 -12.46 16.59
CA ALA A 115 -0.79 -11.04 16.34
C ALA A 115 -0.09 -10.35 17.53
N GLU A 116 -0.49 -10.64 18.77
CA GLU A 116 0.17 -10.17 19.99
C GLU A 116 1.60 -10.69 20.09
N ALA A 117 1.81 -12.00 19.90
CA ALA A 117 3.14 -12.61 19.94
C ALA A 117 4.10 -11.94 18.95
N MET A 118 3.64 -11.64 17.73
CA MET A 118 4.43 -10.89 16.75
C MET A 118 4.68 -9.44 17.21
N ARG A 119 3.68 -8.75 17.77
CA ARG A 119 3.86 -7.38 18.29
C ARG A 119 4.89 -7.31 19.42
N ILE A 120 4.85 -8.26 20.36
CA ILE A 120 5.82 -8.38 21.46
C ILE A 120 7.22 -8.64 20.88
N TYR A 121 7.36 -9.65 20.01
CA TYR A 121 8.63 -9.96 19.37
C TYR A 121 9.26 -8.77 18.65
N LEU A 122 8.47 -8.03 17.85
CA LEU A 122 8.95 -6.86 17.13
C LEU A 122 9.35 -5.72 18.07
N ARG A 123 8.63 -5.54 19.18
CA ARG A 123 8.96 -4.57 20.22
C ARG A 123 10.28 -4.93 20.88
N ASP A 124 10.40 -6.14 21.43
CA ASP A 124 11.61 -6.63 22.11
C ASP A 124 12.84 -6.53 21.20
N ARG A 125 12.68 -6.88 19.92
CA ARG A 125 13.75 -6.79 18.92
C ARG A 125 14.26 -5.36 18.74
N ASN A 126 13.37 -4.37 18.74
CA ASN A 126 13.76 -2.96 18.61
C ASN A 126 14.32 -2.41 19.93
N ASP A 127 13.77 -2.82 21.06
CA ASP A 127 14.14 -2.33 22.40
C ASP A 127 15.59 -2.64 22.75
N ARG A 128 16.13 -3.78 22.28
CA ARG A 128 17.55 -4.14 22.44
C ARG A 128 18.52 -3.03 22.01
N THR A 129 18.20 -2.37 20.90
CA THR A 129 19.05 -1.33 20.31
C THR A 129 18.59 0.08 20.68
N ARG A 130 17.43 0.22 21.33
CA ARG A 130 16.82 1.53 21.57
C ARG A 130 17.67 2.39 22.50
N ALA A 131 18.29 1.78 23.51
CA ALA A 131 19.12 2.50 24.47
C ALA A 131 20.41 3.07 23.86
N THR A 132 20.97 2.39 22.86
CA THR A 132 22.22 2.79 22.19
C THR A 132 21.99 3.58 20.90
N ALA A 133 20.76 3.60 20.38
CA ALA A 133 20.41 4.28 19.15
C ALA A 133 20.32 5.81 19.35
N THR A 134 21.42 6.52 19.15
CA THR A 134 21.47 8.00 19.25
C THR A 134 21.40 8.70 17.89
N HIS A 135 21.67 8.00 16.78
CA HIS A 135 21.77 8.56 15.43
C HIS A 135 20.43 8.56 14.69
N HIS A 136 19.39 9.09 15.33
CA HIS A 136 18.06 9.22 14.72
C HIS A 136 18.07 10.25 13.58
N GLY A 137 17.57 9.85 12.40
CA GLY A 137 17.43 10.75 11.24
C GLY A 137 18.74 11.14 10.54
N GLN A 138 19.90 10.74 11.07
CA GLN A 138 21.20 11.01 10.44
C GLN A 138 21.35 10.22 9.13
N GLU A 139 22.00 10.83 8.13
CA GLU A 139 22.28 10.21 6.84
C GLU A 139 23.23 9.01 6.97
N TRP A 140 23.13 8.07 6.03
CA TRP A 140 24.01 6.90 5.99
C TRP A 140 25.33 7.24 5.30
N THR A 141 26.45 7.00 5.99
CA THR A 141 27.79 7.18 5.41
C THR A 141 28.29 5.90 4.74
N GLY A 142 29.38 5.99 3.97
CA GLY A 142 30.05 4.81 3.42
C GLY A 142 30.57 3.87 4.51
N ALA A 143 31.12 4.41 5.61
CA ALA A 143 31.55 3.63 6.75
C ALA A 143 30.37 2.93 7.46
N ASP A 144 29.23 3.61 7.58
CA ASP A 144 28.01 3.00 8.12
C ASP A 144 27.54 1.84 7.24
N ALA A 145 27.58 2.02 5.92
CA ALA A 145 27.19 1.03 4.94
C ALA A 145 28.08 -0.21 4.99
N GLU A 146 29.39 -0.02 5.17
CA GLU A 146 30.36 -1.11 5.35
C GLU A 146 30.00 -1.93 6.59
N VAL A 147 29.92 -1.31 7.77
CA VAL A 147 29.56 -2.01 9.01
C VAL A 147 28.19 -2.68 8.92
N ALA A 148 27.18 -2.01 8.35
CA ALA A 148 25.85 -2.58 8.23
C ALA A 148 25.81 -3.79 7.28
N TYR A 149 26.50 -3.71 6.15
CA TYR A 149 26.37 -4.70 5.07
C TYR A 149 27.40 -5.82 5.16
N THR A 150 28.68 -5.51 5.39
CA THR A 150 29.80 -6.46 5.24
C THR A 150 30.14 -7.23 6.51
N ARG A 151 29.86 -6.69 7.70
CA ARG A 151 30.13 -7.36 9.00
C ARG A 151 29.15 -8.48 9.29
N THR A 152 29.16 -9.52 8.43
CA THR A 152 28.28 -10.69 8.51
C THR A 152 28.56 -11.57 9.72
N ASP A 153 29.73 -11.41 10.34
CA ASP A 153 30.11 -12.00 11.62
C ASP A 153 29.29 -11.46 12.80
N LEU A 154 28.73 -10.26 12.69
CA LEU A 154 27.88 -9.65 13.71
C LEU A 154 26.39 -9.86 13.41
N THR A 155 25.60 -10.00 14.47
CA THR A 155 24.14 -9.92 14.36
C THR A 155 23.71 -8.51 13.95
N ILE A 156 22.52 -8.36 13.37
CA ILE A 156 21.97 -7.03 13.02
C ILE A 156 21.86 -6.12 14.25
N ALA A 157 21.56 -6.68 15.44
CA ALA A 157 21.51 -5.91 16.68
C ALA A 157 22.88 -5.34 17.06
N GLN A 158 23.94 -6.16 16.99
CA GLN A 158 25.31 -5.71 17.25
C GLN A 158 25.79 -4.67 16.24
N ARG A 159 25.47 -4.85 14.94
CA ARG A 159 25.76 -3.82 13.93
C ARG A 159 25.04 -2.51 14.24
N ALA A 160 23.79 -2.59 14.69
CA ALA A 160 22.99 -1.44 15.07
C ALA A 160 23.57 -0.71 16.30
N GLU A 161 24.02 -1.46 17.31
CA GLU A 161 24.71 -0.92 18.48
C GLU A 161 26.01 -0.19 18.09
N LEU A 162 26.86 -0.80 17.24
CA LEU A 162 28.09 -0.17 16.75
C LEU A 162 27.82 1.13 15.98
N LEU A 163 26.71 1.17 15.24
CA LEU A 163 26.32 2.32 14.43
C LEU A 163 25.55 3.39 15.21
N GLY A 164 25.20 3.14 16.47
CA GLY A 164 24.30 4.01 17.23
C GLY A 164 22.93 4.15 16.57
N ARG A 165 22.44 3.10 15.89
CA ARG A 165 21.14 3.08 15.17
C ARG A 165 20.24 1.99 15.72
N THR A 166 18.95 2.03 15.35
CA THR A 166 18.01 0.98 15.72
C THR A 166 18.19 -0.25 14.84
N TYR A 167 17.84 -1.42 15.36
CA TYR A 167 17.77 -2.67 14.59
C TYR A 167 16.99 -2.48 13.28
N ALA A 168 15.81 -1.86 13.37
CA ALA A 168 14.95 -1.64 12.22
C ALA A 168 15.60 -0.73 11.16
N ALA A 169 16.37 0.29 11.56
CA ALA A 169 17.09 1.14 10.62
C ALA A 169 18.14 0.33 9.83
N VAL A 170 18.92 -0.51 10.52
CA VAL A 170 19.94 -1.36 9.88
C VAL A 170 19.31 -2.43 8.99
N ASP A 171 18.30 -3.16 9.46
CA ASP A 171 17.59 -4.18 8.65
C ASP A 171 16.96 -3.57 7.39
N ASN A 172 16.31 -2.41 7.53
CA ASN A 172 15.74 -1.69 6.38
C ASN A 172 16.81 -1.20 5.42
N PHE A 173 17.93 -0.67 5.93
CA PHE A 173 19.07 -0.28 5.11
C PHE A 173 19.60 -1.46 4.31
N ILE A 174 19.91 -2.59 4.94
CA ILE A 174 20.43 -3.79 4.28
C ILE A 174 19.46 -4.27 3.19
N ARG A 175 18.15 -4.36 3.48
CA ARG A 175 17.14 -4.79 2.50
C ARG A 175 17.02 -3.83 1.32
N ALA A 176 17.02 -2.53 1.58
CA ALA A 176 16.97 -1.52 0.53
C ALA A 176 18.24 -1.56 -0.31
N TYR A 177 19.40 -1.59 0.34
CA TYR A 177 20.71 -1.63 -0.26
C TYR A 177 20.89 -2.84 -1.18
N LYS A 178 20.48 -4.05 -0.77
CA LYS A 178 20.50 -5.26 -1.61
C LYS A 178 19.74 -5.10 -2.94
N ARG A 179 18.67 -4.33 -2.95
CA ARG A 179 17.84 -4.10 -4.15
C ARG A 179 18.32 -2.95 -5.04
N ARG A 180 19.28 -2.14 -4.60
CA ARG A 180 19.84 -1.06 -5.41
C ARG A 180 20.69 -1.66 -6.53
N PRO A 181 20.40 -1.34 -7.80
CA PRO A 181 21.13 -1.88 -8.95
C PRO A 181 22.60 -1.47 -8.90
N ASP A 182 22.86 -0.21 -8.55
CA ASP A 182 24.20 0.33 -8.34
C ASP A 182 24.51 0.42 -6.86
N ASP A 183 25.79 0.33 -6.54
CA ASP A 183 26.27 0.54 -5.20
C ASP A 183 26.74 1.99 -4.99
N PRO A 184 25.98 2.80 -4.24
CA PRO A 184 26.36 4.19 -3.98
C PRO A 184 27.60 4.34 -3.10
N PHE A 185 28.08 3.27 -2.44
CA PHE A 185 29.22 3.31 -1.51
C PHE A 185 30.42 2.47 -1.98
N GLY A 186 30.33 1.76 -3.12
CA GLY A 186 31.45 1.02 -3.72
C GLY A 186 31.91 -0.26 -2.98
N ILE A 187 31.04 -0.88 -2.18
CA ILE A 187 31.25 -2.09 -1.37
C ILE A 187 30.85 -3.41 -2.08
N LYS A 188 29.93 -3.42 -3.06
CA LYS A 188 29.35 -4.60 -3.72
C LYS A 188 30.24 -5.25 -4.79
N GLY A 189 31.50 -4.83 -4.93
CA GLY A 189 32.42 -5.36 -5.92
C GLY A 189 33.88 -5.27 -5.51
N ALA A 190 34.38 -6.37 -4.95
CA ALA A 190 35.77 -6.83 -5.00
C ALA A 190 35.75 -8.30 -5.41
#